data_AF-A0A2W7NAL0-F1
#
_entry.id   AF-A0A2W7NAL0-F1
#
_cell.length_a   1.000
_cell.length_b   1.000
_cell.length_c   1.000
_cell.angle_alpha   90.00
_cell.angle_beta   90.00
_cell.angle_gamma   90.00
#
_symmetry.space_group_name_H-M   'P 1'
#
loop_
_entity.id
_entity.type
_entity.pdbx_description
1 polymer ?
#
loop_
_entity_poly.entity_id
_entity_poly.type
_entity_poly.pdbx_seq_one_letter_code
_entity_poly.pdbx_strand_id
1 'polypeptide(L)' 'MDLFDDVVVTHGDRNGLEKMAENPLITQFPAVARDAVALIGDDAIGATANPTPLSLDAYLGLLSRAASR' A
#
# COMPACT_ATOMS: atom_id res chain seq x y z
N MET A 1 -8.61 -2.18 -18.41
CA MET A 1 -8.12 -2.56 -17.08
C MET A 1 -7.90 -1.28 -16.33
N ASP A 2 -8.66 -1.06 -15.26
CA ASP A 2 -8.47 0.06 -14.36
C ASP A 2 -7.39 -0.32 -13.35
N LEU A 3 -6.11 -0.20 -13.74
CA LEU A 3 -4.98 -0.61 -12.91
C LEU A 3 -4.80 0.29 -11.67
N PHE A 4 -5.41 1.47 -11.69
CA PHE A 4 -5.23 2.51 -10.67
C PHE A 4 -6.27 2.47 -9.54
N ASP A 5 -7.34 1.67 -9.67
CA ASP A 5 -8.39 1.56 -8.65
C ASP A 5 -8.16 0.41 -7.66
N ASP A 6 -7.21 -0.49 -7.93
CA ASP A 6 -7.11 -1.76 -7.22
C ASP A 6 -6.26 -1.70 -5.94
N VAL A 7 -5.22 -0.84 -5.89
CA VAL A 7 -4.26 -0.83 -4.78
C VAL A 7 -3.85 0.59 -4.40
N VAL A 8 -3.82 0.88 -3.10
CA VAL A 8 -3.16 2.07 -2.54
C VAL A 8 -1.79 1.69 -2.00
N VAL A 9 -0.78 2.47 -2.33
CA VAL A 9 0.59 2.30 -1.81
C VAL A 9 0.89 3.47 -0.89
N THR A 10 1.29 3.18 0.35
CA THR A 10 1.62 4.22 1.33
C THR A 10 2.71 3.79 2.30
N HIS A 11 3.31 4.77 2.96
CA HIS A 11 4.29 4.55 4.01
C HIS A 11 3.60 4.55 5.38
N GLY A 12 4.12 3.76 6.30
CA GLY A 12 3.68 3.76 7.69
C GLY A 12 3.44 2.35 8.23
N ASP A 13 2.58 2.29 9.25
CA ASP A 13 2.28 1.07 9.99
C ASP A 13 0.77 0.78 10.03
N ARG A 14 0.42 -0.31 10.73
CA ARG A 14 -0.97 -0.76 10.85
C ARG A 14 -1.87 0.24 11.58
N ASN A 15 -1.34 1.02 12.53
CA ASN A 15 -2.11 2.05 13.21
C ASN A 15 -2.42 3.23 12.26
N GLY A 16 -1.52 3.54 11.32
CA GLY A 16 -1.81 4.46 10.21
C GLY A 16 -2.94 3.96 9.31
N LEU A 17 -2.94 2.66 8.98
CA LEU A 17 -3.98 2.03 8.17
C LEU A 17 -5.36 2.08 8.84
N GLU A 18 -5.43 1.76 10.13
CA GLU A 18 -6.67 1.80 10.91
C GLU A 18 -7.28 3.20 10.88
N LYS A 19 -6.46 4.24 11.07
CA LYS A 19 -6.90 5.65 10.97
C LYS A 19 -7.36 6.04 9.56
N MET A 20 -6.75 5.48 8.52
CA MET A 20 -7.20 5.69 7.14
C MET A 20 -8.58 5.06 6.91
N ALA A 21 -8.82 3.88 7.46
CA ALA A 21 -10.12 3.20 7.39
C ALA A 21 -11.21 3.91 8.21
N GLU A 22 -10.85 4.73 9.20
CA GLU A 22 -11.78 5.57 9.96
C GLU A 22 -12.07 6.93 9.29
N ASN A 23 -11.27 7.34 8.31
CA ASN A 23 -11.41 8.64 7.67
C ASN A 23 -12.48 8.61 6.56
N PRO A 24 -13.56 9.43 6.65
CA PRO A 24 -14.67 9.40 5.70
C PRO A 24 -14.31 9.90 4.28
N LEU A 25 -13.19 10.62 4.12
CA LEU A 25 -12.68 11.02 2.81
C LEU A 25 -11.82 9.91 2.19
N ILE A 26 -11.01 9.23 3.00
CA ILE A 26 -10.08 8.20 2.52
C ILE A 26 -10.82 6.89 2.24
N THR A 27 -11.86 6.57 2.98
CA THR A 27 -12.71 5.38 2.74
C THR A 27 -13.48 5.45 1.41
N GLN A 28 -13.52 6.60 0.75
CA GLN A 28 -14.07 6.71 -0.61
C GLN A 28 -13.19 6.01 -1.66
N PHE A 29 -11.91 5.76 -1.37
CA PHE A 29 -11.04 4.96 -2.24
C PHE A 29 -11.43 3.48 -2.13
N PRO A 30 -11.88 2.83 -3.23
CA PRO A 30 -12.31 1.44 -3.20
C PRO A 30 -11.25 0.48 -2.65
N ALA A 31 -9.97 0.72 -2.96
CA ALA A 31 -8.82 -0.02 -2.47
C ALA A 31 -8.70 0.01 -0.93
N VAL A 32 -8.96 1.15 -0.29
CA VAL A 32 -8.91 1.27 1.18
C VAL A 32 -10.09 0.52 1.80
N ALA A 33 -11.29 0.66 1.22
CA ALA A 33 -12.48 -0.03 1.70
C ALA A 33 -12.36 -1.57 1.63
N ARG A 34 -11.56 -2.11 0.70
CA ARG A 34 -11.31 -3.56 0.53
C ARG A 34 -10.01 -4.06 1.19
N ASP A 35 -9.33 -3.24 2.00
CA ASP A 35 -8.01 -3.56 2.59
C ASP A 35 -6.90 -3.87 1.54
N ALA A 36 -7.06 -3.40 0.30
CA ALA A 36 -6.04 -3.50 -0.76
C ALA A 36 -5.02 -2.36 -0.64
N VAL A 37 -4.28 -2.36 0.48
CA VAL A 37 -3.26 -1.36 0.78
C VAL A 37 -1.90 -2.02 0.94
N ALA A 38 -0.94 -1.59 0.12
CA ALA A 38 0.47 -1.93 0.28
C ALA A 38 1.11 -0.93 1.25
N LEU A 39 1.41 -1.41 2.47
CA LEU A 39 2.13 -0.64 3.48
C LEU A 39 3.63 -0.88 3.39
N ILE A 40 4.36 0.22 3.23
CA ILE A 40 5.80 0.26 3.23
C ILE A 40 6.22 0.76 4.62
N GLY A 41 6.78 -0.11 5.44
CA GLY A 41 7.29 0.22 6.77
C GLY A 41 8.69 0.83 6.74
N ASP A 42 9.28 1.10 7.90
CA ASP A 42 10.66 1.61 8.03
C ASP A 42 11.75 0.55 7.76
N ASP A 43 11.46 -0.44 6.91
CA ASP A 43 12.43 -1.45 6.49
C ASP A 43 13.24 -0.97 5.28
N ALA A 44 14.17 -1.81 4.82
CA ALA A 44 15.06 -1.49 3.70
C ALA A 44 14.31 -1.17 2.38
N ILE A 45 13.02 -1.48 2.28
CA ILE A 45 12.16 -1.11 1.15
C ILE A 45 11.64 0.31 1.33
N GLY A 46 11.26 0.71 2.55
CA GLY A 46 10.73 2.05 2.86
C GLY A 46 11.74 3.16 3.08
N ALA A 47 13.02 2.83 3.28
CA ALA A 47 14.08 3.84 3.38
C ALA A 47 14.25 4.68 2.09
N THR A 48 13.74 4.20 0.96
CA THR A 48 13.72 4.92 -0.31
C THR A 48 12.31 4.94 -0.87
N ALA A 49 11.70 6.13 -0.98
CA ALA A 49 10.35 6.31 -1.50
C ALA A 49 10.12 5.70 -2.91
N ASN A 50 11.19 5.45 -3.66
CA ASN A 50 11.17 4.71 -4.92
C ASN A 50 12.00 3.43 -4.79
N PRO A 51 11.50 2.27 -5.26
CA PRO A 51 12.26 1.02 -5.21
C PRO A 51 13.56 1.14 -6.01
N THR A 52 14.64 0.64 -5.42
CA THR A 52 15.92 0.46 -6.12
C THR A 52 15.91 -0.86 -6.87
N PRO A 53 16.80 -1.10 -7.85
CA PRO A 53 16.91 -2.41 -8.48
C PRO A 53 17.09 -3.57 -7.49
N LEU A 54 17.75 -3.30 -6.35
CA LEU A 54 17.96 -4.28 -5.29
C LEU A 54 16.67 -4.61 -4.50
N SER A 55 15.76 -3.65 -4.34
CA SER A 55 14.51 -3.82 -3.58
C SER A 55 13.28 -4.10 -4.44
N LEU A 56 13.44 -4.18 -5.77
CA LEU A 56 12.33 -4.28 -6.72
C LEU A 56 11.46 -5.53 -6.51
N ASP A 57 12.06 -6.70 -6.33
CA ASP A 57 11.30 -7.95 -6.16
C ASP A 57 10.45 -7.93 -4.89
N ALA A 58 11.00 -7.40 -3.81
CA ALA A 58 10.30 -7.28 -2.53
C ALA A 58 9.14 -6.27 -2.62
N TYR A 59 9.35 -5.16 -3.34
CA TYR A 59 8.30 -4.18 -3.64
C TYR A 59 7.17 -4.79 -4.50
N LEU A 60 7.49 -5.56 -5.54
CA LEU A 60 6.49 -6.26 -6.35
C LEU A 60 5.71 -7.30 -5.54
N GLY A 61 6.38 -7.99 -4.60
CA GLY A 61 5.71 -8.90 -3.67
C GLY A 61 4.68 -8.20 -2.77
N LEU A 62 5.01 -7.00 -2.25
CA LEU A 62 4.09 -6.15 -1.50
C LEU A 62 2.86 -5.77 -2.33
N LEU A 63 3.07 -5.29 -3.56
CA LEU A 63 1.99 -4.93 -4.47
C LEU A 63 1.11 -6.13 -4.81
N SER A 64 1.70 -7.29 -5.14
CA SER A 64 0.95 -8.50 -5.47
C SER A 64 0.08 -8.96 -4.31
N ARG A 65 0.57 -8.84 -3.08
CA ARG A 65 -0.20 -9.19 -1.89
C ARG A 65 -1.40 -8.26 -1.68
N ALA A 66 -1.21 -6.96 -1.87
CA ALA A 66 -2.28 -5.98 -1.75
C ALA A 66 -3.34 -6.15 -2.86
N ALA A 67 -2.90 -6.45 -4.09
CA ALA A 67 -3.80 -6.70 -5.22
C ALA A 67 -4.62 -8.00 -5.11
N SER A 68 -4.22 -8.92 -4.23
CA SER A 68 -4.90 -10.21 -4.03
C SER A 68 -5.94 -10.18 -2.90
N ARG A 69 -6.30 -8.99 -2.41
CA ARG A 69 -7.27 -8.78 -1.32
C ARG A 69 -8.71 -8.78 -1.80
#